data_AF-A0A7C4J4I4-F1
#
_entry.id   AF-A0A7C4J4I4-F1
#
_cell.length_a   1.000
_cell.length_b   1.000
_cell.length_c   1.000
_cell.angle_alpha   90.00
_cell.angle_beta   90.00
_cell.angle_gamma   90.00
#
_symmetry.space_group_name_H-M   'P 1'
#
loop_
_entity.id
_entity.type
_entity.pdbx_description
1 polymer ?
#
loop_
_entity_poly.entity_id
_entity_poly.type
_entity_poly.pdbx_seq_one_letter_code
_entity_poly.pdbx_strand_id
1 'polypeptide(L)'
;MLYKFLDVFFLVFHSVITLFNMVGWISIKTRKVHCVTMMITGFSWFILGIWYGWGYCFCTDWHWQVREKLGQPVPFNSYIQFLVYEITGYIPDANITDIFVATIYFLSLFISIVLNIQDYNTARKYTILNKIKKPDG
;
A
#
# COMPACT_ATOMS: atom_id res chain seq x y z
N MET A 1 -10.12 10.59 24.85
CA MET A 1 -8.68 10.26 24.76
C MET A 1 -8.41 9.14 23.76
N LEU A 2 -9.06 7.96 23.89
CA LEU A 2 -8.85 6.83 22.98
C LEU A 2 -9.10 7.14 21.50
N TYR A 3 -10.23 7.73 21.13
CA TYR A 3 -10.54 8.03 19.73
C TYR A 3 -9.55 9.01 19.08
N LYS A 4 -9.03 9.99 19.84
CA LYS A 4 -8.00 10.91 19.34
C LYS A 4 -6.67 10.18 19.06
N PHE A 5 -6.32 9.22 19.91
CA PHE A 5 -5.17 8.35 19.65
C PHE A 5 -5.37 7.51 18.39
N LEU A 6 -6.55 6.90 18.24
CA LEU A 6 -6.88 6.09 17.05
C LEU A 6 -6.86 6.93 15.76
N ASP A 7 -7.35 8.16 15.80
CA ASP A 7 -7.34 9.09 14.67
C ASP A 7 -5.91 9.37 14.19
N VAL A 8 -5.01 9.75 15.10
CA VAL A 8 -3.58 9.95 14.79
C VAL A 8 -2.92 8.65 14.34
N PHE A 9 -3.23 7.53 14.99
CA PHE A 9 -2.70 6.23 14.62
C PHE A 9 -3.07 5.86 13.18
N PHE A 10 -4.35 5.94 12.79
CA PHE A 10 -4.78 5.63 11.43
C PHE A 10 -4.18 6.60 10.41
N LEU A 11 -4.11 7.89 10.74
CA LEU A 11 -3.49 8.89 9.87
C LEU A 11 -2.02 8.55 9.59
N VAL A 12 -1.23 8.28 10.63
CA VAL A 12 0.21 7.97 10.51
C VAL A 12 0.42 6.61 9.88
N PHE A 13 -0.25 5.58 10.37
CA PHE A 13 -0.08 4.21 9.91
C PHE A 13 -0.44 4.05 8.44
N HIS A 14 -1.59 4.60 8.02
CA HIS A 14 -2.02 4.51 6.64
C HIS A 14 -1.09 5.34 5.74
N SER A 15 -0.71 6.56 6.13
CA SER A 15 0.28 7.34 5.38
C SER A 15 1.61 6.60 5.19
N VAL A 16 2.12 5.95 6.24
CA VAL A 16 3.36 5.15 6.16
C VAL A 16 3.21 3.96 5.21
N ILE A 17 2.08 3.24 5.25
CA ILE A 17 1.81 2.15 4.32
C ILE A 17 1.70 2.65 2.88
N THR A 18 1.01 3.77 2.65
CA THR A 18 0.89 4.39 1.33
C THR A 18 2.27 4.73 0.77
N LEU A 19 3.11 5.43 1.55
CA LEU A 19 4.48 5.75 1.14
C LEU A 19 5.31 4.49 0.92
N PHE A 20 5.19 3.49 1.80
CA PHE A 20 5.90 2.23 1.64
C PHE A 20 5.48 1.50 0.36
N ASN A 21 4.21 1.49 -0.01
CA ASN A 21 3.74 0.90 -1.27
C ASN A 21 4.22 1.67 -2.52
N MET A 22 4.59 2.94 -2.39
CA MET A 22 5.16 3.73 -3.49
C MET A 22 6.64 3.44 -3.73
N VAL A 23 7.44 3.22 -2.67
CA VAL A 23 8.91 3.16 -2.77
C VAL A 23 9.57 1.94 -2.14
N GLY A 24 8.81 1.05 -1.49
CA GLY A 24 9.34 -0.09 -0.74
C GLY A 24 9.99 -1.17 -1.60
N TRP A 25 9.78 -1.13 -2.92
CA TRP A 25 10.46 -1.98 -3.90
C TRP A 25 11.93 -1.60 -4.15
N ILE A 26 12.35 -0.38 -3.78
CA ILE A 26 13.72 0.13 -4.04
C ILE A 26 14.77 -0.71 -3.29
N SER A 27 14.52 -1.04 -2.02
CA SER A 27 15.47 -1.79 -1.21
C SER A 27 15.33 -3.30 -1.40
N ILE A 28 16.44 -3.96 -1.75
CA ILE A 28 16.53 -5.42 -1.90
C ILE A 28 15.99 -6.19 -0.68
N LYS A 29 16.20 -5.65 0.52
CA LYS A 29 15.78 -6.28 1.79
C LYS A 29 14.26 -6.23 1.99
N THR A 30 13.60 -5.20 1.45
CA THR A 30 12.16 -4.96 1.66
C THR A 30 11.29 -5.46 0.52
N ARG A 31 11.85 -5.83 -0.65
CA ARG A 31 11.09 -6.28 -1.84
C ARG A 31 10.07 -7.37 -1.59
N LYS A 32 10.38 -8.36 -0.74
CA LYS A 32 9.42 -9.42 -0.39
C LYS A 32 8.27 -8.87 0.45
N VAL A 33 8.58 -8.06 1.46
CA VAL A 33 7.59 -7.41 2.32
C VAL A 33 6.72 -6.48 1.50
N HIS A 34 7.32 -5.67 0.63
CA HIS A 34 6.64 -4.79 -0.30
C HIS A 34 5.68 -5.54 -1.24
N CYS A 35 6.11 -6.67 -1.79
CA CYS A 35 5.23 -7.49 -2.62
C CYS A 35 4.00 -7.96 -1.82
N VAL A 36 4.20 -8.42 -0.58
CA VAL A 36 3.11 -8.83 0.31
C VAL A 36 2.18 -7.67 0.64
N THR A 37 2.69 -6.48 0.97
CA THR A 37 1.86 -5.31 1.27
C THR A 37 1.03 -4.89 0.05
N MET A 38 1.63 -4.89 -1.14
CA MET A 38 0.91 -4.62 -2.38
C MET A 38 -0.21 -5.63 -2.61
N MET A 39 0.03 -6.93 -2.39
CA MET A 39 -1.01 -7.95 -2.53
C MET A 39 -2.15 -7.78 -1.52
N ILE A 40 -1.84 -7.39 -0.27
CA ILE A 40 -2.87 -7.09 0.75
C ILE A 40 -3.68 -5.86 0.35
N THR A 41 -3.02 -4.79 -0.13
CA THR A 41 -3.71 -3.59 -0.61
C THR A 41 -4.60 -3.91 -1.80
N GLY A 42 -4.09 -4.65 -2.80
CA GLY A 42 -4.87 -5.11 -3.94
C GLY A 42 -6.05 -5.99 -3.52
N PHE A 43 -5.85 -6.92 -2.58
CA PHE A 43 -6.93 -7.73 -2.04
C PHE A 43 -8.05 -6.86 -1.47
N SER A 44 -7.71 -5.83 -0.69
CA SER A 44 -8.70 -4.87 -0.17
C SER A 44 -9.46 -4.17 -1.31
N TRP A 45 -8.76 -3.72 -2.35
CA TRP A 45 -9.40 -2.98 -3.45
C TRP A 45 -10.25 -3.88 -4.36
N PHE A 46 -9.78 -5.07 -4.70
CA PHE A 46 -10.46 -5.93 -5.68
C PHE A 46 -11.52 -6.82 -5.07
N ILE A 47 -11.35 -7.27 -3.82
CA ILE A 47 -12.32 -8.17 -3.19
C ILE A 47 -13.29 -7.35 -2.36
N LEU A 48 -12.81 -6.51 -1.45
CA LEU A 48 -13.71 -5.69 -0.64
C LEU A 48 -14.32 -4.55 -1.46
N GLY A 49 -13.60 -4.01 -2.45
CA GLY A 49 -14.15 -2.97 -3.31
C GLY A 49 -15.31 -3.41 -4.21
N ILE A 50 -15.58 -4.71 -4.37
CA ILE A 50 -16.81 -5.19 -5.02
C ILE A 50 -18.05 -4.77 -4.23
N TRP A 51 -17.96 -4.74 -2.89
CA TRP A 51 -19.08 -4.36 -2.02
C TRP A 51 -19.04 -2.88 -1.62
N TYR A 52 -17.84 -2.32 -1.42
CA TYR A 52 -17.66 -1.00 -0.81
C TYR A 52 -17.17 0.08 -1.77
N GLY A 53 -16.85 -0.27 -3.02
CA GLY A 53 -16.41 0.67 -4.06
C GLY A 53 -14.91 0.63 -4.36
N TRP A 54 -14.52 1.28 -5.46
CA TRP A 54 -13.14 1.30 -5.94
C TRP A 54 -12.18 1.93 -4.92
N GLY A 55 -11.00 1.34 -4.74
CA GLY A 55 -9.98 1.89 -3.84
C GLY A 55 -10.23 1.66 -2.34
N TYR A 56 -11.21 0.82 -2.00
CA TYR A 56 -11.60 0.55 -0.61
C TYR A 56 -10.45 0.02 0.25
N CYS A 57 -10.25 0.62 1.42
CA CYS A 57 -9.31 0.16 2.43
C CYS A 57 -9.98 0.10 3.81
N PHE A 58 -9.93 -1.06 4.46
CA PHE A 58 -10.50 -1.26 5.80
C PHE A 58 -9.94 -0.28 6.83
N CYS A 59 -8.68 0.15 6.68
CA CYS A 59 -8.06 1.15 7.54
C CYS A 59 -8.78 2.50 7.42
N THR A 60 -9.18 2.90 6.21
CA THR A 60 -9.89 4.17 6.00
C THR A 60 -11.29 4.11 6.60
N ASP A 61 -11.99 3.00 6.43
CA ASP A 61 -13.30 2.78 7.01
C ASP A 61 -13.31 2.91 8.53
N TRP A 62 -12.38 2.24 9.20
CA TRP A 62 -12.24 2.39 10.63
C TRP A 62 -11.81 3.79 11.04
N HIS A 63 -10.97 4.44 10.23
CA HIS A 63 -10.60 5.83 10.48
C HIS A 63 -11.81 6.77 10.40
N TRP A 64 -12.67 6.62 9.39
CA TRP A 64 -13.91 7.37 9.27
C TRP A 64 -14.84 7.16 10.45
N GLN A 65 -15.04 5.90 10.89
CA GLN A 65 -15.84 5.60 12.08
C GLN A 65 -15.26 6.27 13.33
N VAL A 66 -13.94 6.29 13.50
CA VAL A 66 -13.28 6.98 14.61
C VAL A 66 -13.52 8.50 14.54
N ARG A 67 -13.40 9.11 13.36
CA ARG A 67 -13.61 10.55 13.18
C ARG A 67 -15.08 10.94 13.33
N GLU A 68 -16.03 10.10 12.92
CA GLU A 68 -17.46 10.28 13.22
C GLU A 68 -17.71 10.32 14.74
N LYS A 69 -17.11 9.39 15.51
CA LYS A 69 -17.22 9.39 16.98
C LYS A 69 -16.56 10.60 17.65
N LEU A 70 -15.64 11.26 16.96
CA LEU A 70 -15.04 12.53 17.40
C LEU A 70 -15.85 13.77 16.99
N GLY A 71 -16.96 13.61 16.25
CA GLY A 71 -17.75 14.71 15.73
C GLY A 71 -17.10 15.42 14.54
N GLN A 72 -16.17 14.76 13.84
CA GLN A 72 -15.45 15.30 12.69
C GLN A 72 -15.64 14.41 11.46
N PRO A 73 -16.87 14.24 10.94
CA PRO A 73 -17.12 13.40 9.78
C PRO A 73 -16.32 13.88 8.57
N VAL A 74 -15.81 12.93 7.78
CA VAL A 74 -14.99 13.22 6.60
C VAL A 74 -15.85 13.04 5.35
N PRO A 75 -15.97 14.05 4.47
CA PRO A 75 -16.84 13.97 3.29
C PRO A 75 -16.16 13.30 2.07
N PHE A 76 -15.04 12.61 2.26
CA PHE A 76 -14.24 12.03 1.18
C PHE A 76 -14.32 10.51 1.22
N ASN A 77 -14.54 9.90 0.06
CA ASN A 77 -14.52 8.44 -0.10
C ASN A 77 -13.11 7.89 -0.33
N SER A 78 -12.13 8.74 -0.62
CA SER A 78 -10.74 8.35 -0.88
C SER A 78 -9.83 8.88 0.22
N TYR A 79 -9.02 7.98 0.80
CA TYR A 79 -8.04 8.35 1.82
C TYR A 79 -7.05 9.40 1.31
N ILE A 80 -6.66 9.32 0.04
CA ILE A 80 -5.67 10.24 -0.54
C ILE A 80 -6.26 11.64 -0.70
N GLN A 81 -7.54 11.76 -1.09
CA GLN A 81 -8.21 13.06 -1.09
C GLN A 81 -8.26 13.66 0.32
N PHE A 82 -8.63 12.84 1.31
CA PHE A 82 -8.63 13.25 2.70
C PHE A 82 -7.24 13.70 3.17
N LEU A 83 -6.19 12.94 2.87
CA LEU A 83 -4.82 13.25 3.27
C LEU A 83 -4.32 14.55 2.63
N VAL A 84 -4.60 14.77 1.34
CA VAL A 84 -4.27 16.03 0.65
C VAL A 84 -5.00 17.20 1.29
N TYR A 85 -6.30 17.05 1.57
CA TYR A 85 -7.09 18.08 2.24
C TYR A 85 -6.57 18.37 3.66
N GLU A 86 -6.28 17.35 4.45
CA GLU A 86 -5.81 17.52 5.83
C GLU A 86 -4.45 18.25 5.89
N ILE A 87 -3.57 18.02 4.91
CA ILE A 87 -2.24 18.65 4.85
C ILE A 87 -2.28 20.04 4.21
N THR A 88 -3.09 20.25 3.18
CA THR A 88 -3.00 21.44 2.31
C THR A 88 -4.26 22.32 2.32
N GLY A 89 -5.39 21.82 2.81
CA GLY A 89 -6.72 22.43 2.70
C GLY A 89 -7.34 22.35 1.30
N TYR A 90 -6.63 21.79 0.31
CA TYR A 90 -7.12 21.63 -1.06
C TYR A 90 -7.95 20.36 -1.23
N ILE A 91 -9.06 20.45 -1.98
CA ILE A 91 -9.91 19.30 -2.31
C ILE A 91 -9.60 18.89 -3.76
N PRO A 92 -8.80 17.84 -3.98
CA PRO A 92 -8.53 17.36 -5.33
C PRO A 92 -9.75 16.65 -5.93
N ASP A 93 -9.88 16.72 -7.25
CA ASP A 93 -10.90 15.96 -7.98
C ASP A 93 -10.76 14.45 -7.72
N ALA A 94 -11.88 13.79 -7.47
CA ALA A 94 -11.92 12.38 -7.09
C ALA A 94 -11.42 11.48 -8.23
N ASN A 95 -11.87 11.73 -9.46
CA ASN A 95 -11.50 10.90 -10.60
C ASN A 95 -10.00 11.03 -10.91
N ILE A 96 -9.46 12.24 -10.87
CA ILE A 96 -8.01 12.47 -11.06
C ILE A 96 -7.21 11.76 -9.96
N THR A 97 -7.65 11.87 -8.70
CA THR A 97 -6.99 11.22 -7.56
C THR A 97 -6.99 9.71 -7.74
N ASP A 98 -8.13 9.11 -8.08
CA ASP A 98 -8.28 7.66 -8.23
C ASP A 98 -7.46 7.11 -9.41
N ILE A 99 -7.42 7.82 -10.55
CA ILE A 99 -6.57 7.47 -11.69
C ILE A 99 -5.10 7.49 -11.30
N PHE A 100 -4.67 8.54 -10.59
CA PHE A 100 -3.28 8.69 -10.17
C PHE A 100 -2.86 7.59 -9.19
N VAL A 101 -3.70 7.35 -8.19
CA VAL A 101 -3.51 6.32 -7.16
C VAL A 101 -3.46 4.92 -7.78
N ALA A 102 -4.39 4.60 -8.69
CA ALA A 102 -4.38 3.32 -9.40
C ALA A 102 -3.13 3.17 -10.27
N THR A 103 -2.76 4.21 -11.02
CA THR A 103 -1.58 4.19 -11.89
C THR A 103 -0.31 3.92 -11.09
N ILE A 104 -0.07 4.65 -10.00
CA ILE A 104 1.09 4.43 -9.13
C ILE A 104 1.08 3.04 -8.52
N TYR A 105 -0.08 2.57 -8.06
CA TYR A 105 -0.23 1.24 -7.49
C TYR A 105 0.16 0.15 -8.50
N PHE A 106 -0.39 0.18 -9.72
CA PHE A 106 -0.08 -0.83 -10.74
C PHE A 106 1.37 -0.78 -11.22
N LEU A 107 1.95 0.42 -11.38
CA LEU A 107 3.37 0.56 -11.70
C LEU A 107 4.26 -0.02 -10.59
N SER A 108 3.97 0.30 -9.34
CA SER A 108 4.73 -0.19 -8.19
C SER A 108 4.59 -1.72 -8.03
N LEU A 109 3.40 -2.27 -8.31
CA LEU A 109 3.15 -3.71 -8.28
C LEU A 109 3.94 -4.42 -9.38
N PHE A 110 3.90 -3.88 -10.60
CA PHE A 110 4.65 -4.41 -11.74
C PHE A 110 6.16 -4.45 -11.45
N ILE A 111 6.72 -3.33 -10.99
CA ILE A 111 8.14 -3.23 -10.60
C ILE A 111 8.45 -4.24 -9.49
N SER A 112 7.61 -4.32 -8.47
CA SER A 112 7.78 -5.25 -7.35
C SER A 112 7.82 -6.72 -7.82
N ILE A 113 6.93 -7.13 -8.71
CA ILE A 113 6.90 -8.49 -9.27
C ILE A 113 8.18 -8.77 -10.06
N VAL A 114 8.55 -7.87 -10.98
CA VAL A 114 9.75 -8.03 -11.82
C VAL A 114 11.01 -8.19 -10.95
N LEU A 115 11.18 -7.32 -9.94
CA LEU A 115 12.35 -7.37 -9.06
C LEU A 115 12.38 -8.67 -8.23
N ASN A 116 11.25 -9.12 -7.70
CA ASN A 116 11.19 -10.38 -6.95
C ASN A 116 11.51 -11.61 -7.83
N ILE A 117 11.07 -11.61 -9.10
CA ILE A 117 11.41 -12.67 -10.08
C ILE A 117 12.92 -12.66 -10.38
N GLN A 118 13.50 -11.47 -10.59
CA GLN A 118 14.95 -11.32 -10.82
C GLN A 118 15.77 -11.80 -9.63
N ASP A 119 15.36 -11.45 -8.42
CA ASP A 119 16.01 -11.87 -7.18
C ASP A 119 15.94 -13.39 -7.00
N TYR A 120 14.78 -14.00 -7.27
CA TYR A 120 14.59 -15.44 -7.24
C TYR A 120 15.49 -16.17 -8.25
N ASN A 121 15.53 -15.69 -9.49
CA ASN A 121 16.38 -16.27 -10.54
C ASN A 121 17.87 -16.18 -10.21
N THR A 122 18.30 -15.05 -9.62
CA THR A 122 19.69 -14.82 -9.21
C THR A 122 20.10 -15.75 -8.08
N ALA A 123 19.26 -15.87 -7.04
CA ALA A 123 19.49 -16.81 -5.93
C ALA A 123 19.55 -18.26 -6.42
N ARG A 124 18.61 -18.66 -7.30
CA ARG A 124 18.59 -20.01 -7.89
C ARG A 124 19.85 -20.31 -8.69
N LYS A 125 20.32 -19.37 -9.53
CA LYS A 125 21.56 -19.52 -10.30
C LYS A 125 22.77 -19.71 -9.38
N TYR A 126 22.87 -18.91 -8.33
CA TYR A 126 23.97 -19.02 -7.35
C TYR A 126 23.98 -20.38 -6.63
N THR A 127 22.82 -20.87 -6.20
CA THR A 127 22.68 -22.20 -5.58
C THR A 127 23.11 -23.33 -6.51
N ILE A 128 22.69 -23.29 -7.79
CA ILE A 128 23.07 -24.30 -8.79
C ILE A 128 24.59 -24.27 -9.03
N LEU A 129 25.17 -23.09 -9.21
CA LEU A 129 26.62 -22.95 -9.44
C LEU A 129 27.44 -23.45 -8.25
N ASN A 130 27.00 -23.19 -7.02
CA ASN A 130 27.67 -23.70 -5.82
C ASN A 130 27.59 -25.23 -5.73
N LYS A 131 26.45 -25.84 -6.12
CA LYS A 131 26.30 -27.29 -6.18
C LYS A 131 27.21 -27.94 -7.23
N ILE A 132 27.40 -27.30 -8.39
CA ILE A 132 28.32 -27.78 -9.43
C ILE A 132 29.78 -27.66 -8.97
N LYS A 133 30.15 -26.58 -8.27
CA LYS A 133 31.53 -26.31 -7.83
C LYS A 133 31.97 -27.18 -6.64
N LYS A 134 31.02 -27.69 -5.86
CA LYS A 134 31.25 -28.69 -4.81
C LYS A 134 30.39 -29.92 -5.12
N PRO A 135 30.77 -30.73 -6.13
CA PRO A 135 30.16 -32.05 -6.24
C PRO A 135 30.56 -32.77 -4.96
N ASP A 136 29.55 -33.28 -4.25
CA ASP A 136 29.64 -33.91 -2.94
C ASP A 136 30.98 -34.67 -2.79
N GLY A 137 31.78 -34.28 -1.79
CA GLY A 137 33.10 -34.87 -1.54
C GLY A 137 33.02 -36.34 -1.18
#